data_AF-A0A939JMC9-F1
#
_entry.id   AF-A0A939JMC9-F1
#
_cell.length_a   1.000
_cell.length_b   1.000
_cell.length_c   1.000
_cell.angle_alpha   90.00
_cell.angle_beta   90.00
_cell.angle_gamma   90.00
#
_symmetry.space_group_name_H-M   'P 1'
#
loop_
_entity.id
_entity.type
_entity.pdbx_description
1 polymer ?
#
loop_
_entity_poly.entity_id
_entity_poly.type
_entity_poly.pdbx_seq_one_letter_code
_entity_poly.pdbx_strand_id
1 'polypeptide(L)' 'RALGLHRMQHRLDAVESTDDALVVRTRVAPAGREAGLATSYRWTSDGTRLRLTVSVTPEGTWHLPLPRLGVRLGL' A
#
# COMPACT_ATOMS: atom_id res chain seq x y z
N ARG A 1 11.77 10.18 14.68
CA ARG A 1 11.65 8.73 15.02
C ARG A 1 10.34 8.36 15.73
N ALA A 2 9.76 9.24 16.57
CA ALA A 2 8.58 8.98 17.40
C ALA A 2 7.39 8.30 16.70
N LEU A 3 7.09 8.64 15.43
CA LEU A 3 5.96 8.03 14.69
C LEU A 3 6.22 6.62 14.12
N GLY A 4 7.41 6.03 14.29
CA GLY A 4 7.67 4.66 13.85
C GLY A 4 7.73 4.47 12.33
N LEU A 5 7.72 5.55 11.53
CA LEU A 5 7.73 5.52 10.05
C LEU A 5 8.93 4.78 9.42
N HIS A 6 9.97 4.51 10.19
CA HIS A 6 11.14 3.72 9.79
C HIS A 6 10.93 2.20 9.95
N ARG A 7 9.81 1.78 10.55
CA ARG A 7 9.41 0.39 10.83
C ARG A 7 7.94 0.19 10.45
N MET A 8 7.56 0.68 9.27
CA MET A 8 6.24 0.42 8.71
C MET A 8 6.08 -1.08 8.47
N GLN A 9 4.97 -1.64 8.91
CA GLN A 9 4.62 -3.04 8.69
C GLN A 9 3.54 -3.11 7.62
N HIS A 10 3.65 -4.11 6.76
CA HIS A 10 2.65 -4.41 5.74
C HIS A 10 1.82 -5.58 6.23
N ARG A 11 0.51 -5.37 6.41
CA ARG A 11 -0.46 -6.43 6.61
C ARG A 11 -1.19 -6.66 5.29
N LEU A 12 -1.26 -7.90 4.82
CA LEU A 12 -2.09 -8.29 3.69
C LEU A 12 -3.53 -8.44 4.18
N ASP A 13 -4.46 -7.67 3.61
CA ASP A 13 -5.87 -7.74 3.96
C ASP A 13 -6.63 -8.64 2.99
N ALA A 14 -6.34 -8.56 1.69
CA ALA A 14 -6.96 -9.41 0.67
C ALA A 14 -6.10 -9.54 -0.59
N VAL A 15 -6.30 -10.65 -1.31
CA VAL A 15 -5.85 -10.87 -2.67
C VAL A 15 -7.05 -11.34 -3.47
N GLU A 16 -7.43 -10.57 -4.48
CA GLU A 16 -8.62 -10.79 -5.30
C GLU A 16 -8.19 -10.86 -6.76
N SER A 17 -8.52 -11.96 -7.44
CA SER A 17 -8.26 -12.10 -8.89
C SER A 17 -9.58 -12.02 -9.65
N THR A 18 -9.57 -11.27 -10.74
CA THR A 18 -10.61 -11.23 -11.76
C THR A 18 -10.03 -11.69 -13.09
N ASP A 19 -10.85 -11.76 -14.14
CA ASP A 19 -10.39 -12.15 -15.47
C ASP A 19 -9.38 -11.15 -16.07
N ASP A 20 -9.44 -9.87 -15.66
CA ASP A 20 -8.64 -8.78 -16.20
C ASP A 20 -7.61 -8.19 -15.23
N ALA A 21 -7.67 -8.56 -13.94
CA ALA A 21 -6.88 -7.91 -12.90
C ALA A 21 -6.55 -8.80 -11.70
N LEU A 22 -5.46 -8.42 -11.02
CA LEU A 22 -5.14 -8.87 -9.67
C LEU A 22 -5.15 -7.65 -8.74
N VAL A 23 -5.98 -7.68 -7.70
CA VAL A 23 -6.07 -6.63 -6.70
C VAL A 23 -5.50 -7.14 -5.38
N VAL A 24 -4.47 -6.47 -4.88
CA VAL A 24 -3.88 -6.77 -3.56
C VAL A 24 -4.18 -5.61 -2.63
N ARG A 25 -4.92 -5.87 -1.55
CA ARG A 25 -5.24 -4.88 -0.52
C ARG A 25 -4.34 -5.10 0.68
N THR A 26 -3.71 -4.02 1.11
CA THR A 26 -2.81 -4.03 2.25
C THR A 26 -3.08 -2.85 3.16
N ARG A 27 -2.78 -3.03 4.44
CA ARG A 27 -2.67 -1.94 5.39
C ARG A 27 -1.21 -1.74 5.76
N VAL A 28 -0.71 -0.53 5.58
CA VAL A 28 0.67 -0.15 5.92
C VAL A 28 0.64 0.78 7.12
N ALA A 29 1.16 0.34 8.26
CA ALA A 29 1.13 1.13 9.50
C ALA A 29 2.37 0.89 10.37
N PRO A 30 2.79 1.87 11.19
CA PRO A 30 3.77 1.64 12.22
C PRO A 30 3.19 0.77 13.35
N ALA A 31 4.03 0.00 14.03
CA ALA A 31 3.60 -0.86 15.13
C ALA A 31 2.89 -0.06 16.25
N GLY A 32 1.75 -0.58 16.72
CA GLY A 32 1.01 -0.03 17.87
C GLY A 32 0.31 1.32 17.62
N ARG A 33 -0.06 1.63 16.37
CA ARG A 33 -0.70 2.89 15.99
C ARG A 33 -1.97 2.70 15.17
N GLU A 34 -2.97 3.52 15.50
CA GLU A 34 -4.23 3.62 14.76
C GLU A 34 -4.06 4.26 13.37
N ALA A 35 -3.13 5.22 13.22
CA ALA A 35 -2.83 5.82 11.93
C ALA A 35 -2.17 4.82 10.97
N GLY A 36 -2.71 4.70 9.76
CA GLY A 36 -2.27 3.74 8.75
C GLY A 36 -2.59 4.20 7.33
N LEU A 37 -2.08 3.45 6.35
CA LEU A 37 -2.32 3.68 4.93
C LEU A 37 -2.99 2.44 4.37
N ALA A 38 -4.29 2.52 4.07
CA ALA A 38 -4.96 1.51 3.25
C ALA A 38 -4.45 1.66 1.82
N THR A 39 -3.83 0.62 1.29
CA THR A 39 -3.17 0.62 -0.02
C THR A 39 -3.72 -0.51 -0.88
N SER A 40 -4.20 -0.16 -2.07
CA SER A 40 -4.62 -1.11 -3.09
C SER A 40 -3.65 -1.11 -4.26
N TYR A 41 -3.15 -2.28 -4.63
CA TYR A 41 -2.34 -2.52 -5.80
C TYR A 41 -3.19 -3.26 -6.82
N ARG A 42 -3.66 -2.56 -7.86
CA ARG A 42 -4.35 -3.18 -8.99
C ARG A 42 -3.36 -3.41 -10.13
N TRP A 43 -3.13 -4.68 -10.41
CA TRP A 43 -2.32 -5.15 -11.53
C TRP A 43 -3.23 -5.54 -12.68
N THR A 44 -2.88 -5.10 -13.88
CA THR A 44 -3.54 -5.53 -15.13
C THR A 44 -2.48 -5.80 -16.19
N SER A 45 -2.72 -6.75 -17.08
CA SER A 45 -1.80 -7.06 -18.17
C SER A 45 -2.55 -7.27 -19.48
N ASP A 46 -1.89 -6.91 -20.58
CA ASP A 46 -2.29 -7.28 -21.95
C ASP A 46 -1.52 -8.51 -22.48
N GLY A 47 -0.78 -9.20 -21.61
CA GLY A 47 0.09 -10.32 -21.97
C GLY A 47 1.52 -9.93 -22.37
N THR A 48 1.76 -8.65 -22.69
CA THR A 48 3.10 -8.13 -23.07
C THR A 48 3.60 -7.03 -22.16
N ARG A 49 2.68 -6.34 -21.48
CA ARG A 49 2.94 -5.24 -20.56
C ARG A 49 2.20 -5.48 -19.26
N LEU A 50 2.78 -4.98 -18.18
CA LEU A 50 2.17 -5.00 -16.86
C LEU A 50 1.94 -3.55 -16.42
N ARG A 51 0.70 -3.23 -16.04
CA ARG A 51 0.33 -1.94 -15.45
C ARG A 51 0.02 -2.15 -13.98
N LEU A 52 0.63 -1.31 -13.15
CA LEU A 52 0.31 -1.19 -11.72
C LEU A 52 -0.37 0.15 -11.47
N THR A 53 -1.61 0.11 -10.99
CA THR A 53 -2.29 1.27 -10.39
C THR A 53 -2.22 1.13 -8.87
N VAL A 54 -1.66 2.14 -8.21
CA VAL A 54 -1.59 2.18 -6.74
C VAL A 54 -2.50 3.28 -6.22
N SER A 55 -3.45 2.90 -5.38
CA SER A 55 -4.33 3.82 -4.66
C SER A 55 -4.04 3.75 -3.18
N VAL A 56 -3.83 4.91 -2.55
CA VAL A 56 -3.52 5.01 -1.11
C VAL A 56 -4.49 5.94 -0.44
N THR A 57 -5.14 5.45 0.61
CA THR A 57 -6.06 6.20 1.46
C THR A 57 -5.48 6.27 2.87
N PRO A 58 -5.16 7.47 3.39
CA PRO A 58 -4.81 7.65 4.79
C PRO A 58 -5.97 7.28 5.71
N GLU A 59 -5.68 6.48 6.73
CA GLU A 59 -6.60 6.09 7.80
C GLU A 59 -6.13 6.70 9.13
N GLY A 60 -7.09 7.13 9.95
CA GLY A 60 -6.81 7.75 11.24
C GLY A 60 -6.23 9.16 11.14
N THR A 61 -5.82 9.72 12.28
CA THR A 61 -5.29 11.08 12.34
C THR A 61 -3.79 11.12 12.07
N TRP A 62 -3.40 11.85 11.03
CA TRP A 62 -2.02 12.10 10.66
C TRP A 62 -1.60 13.50 11.12
N HIS A 63 -0.65 13.56 12.05
CA HIS A 63 -0.17 14.82 12.62
C HIS A 63 1.09 15.37 11.95
N LEU A 64 1.62 14.68 10.93
CA LEU A 64 2.83 15.06 10.19
C LEU A 64 2.64 14.77 8.69
N PRO A 65 3.29 15.55 7.81
CA PRO A 65 3.29 15.24 6.39
C PRO A 65 4.04 13.93 6.12
N LEU A 66 3.56 13.17 5.12
CA LEU A 66 4.29 12.02 4.60
C LEU A 66 5.51 12.52 3.81
N PRO A 67 6.74 12.08 4.12
CA PRO A 67 7.93 12.53 3.39
C PRO A 67 7.92 12.16 1.91
N ARG A 68 7.32 11.02 1.58
CA ARG A 68 7.14 10.50 0.22
C ARG A 68 6.00 9.50 0.17
N LEU A 69 5.33 9.44 -0.98
CA LEU A 69 4.38 8.40 -1.33
C LEU A 69 4.84 7.78 -2.64
N GLY A 70 5.19 6.50 -2.63
CA GLY A 70 5.74 5.82 -3.78
C GLY A 70 5.91 4.33 -3.57
N VAL A 71 6.28 3.62 -4.62
CA VAL A 71 6.50 2.17 -4.62
C VAL A 71 8.00 1.89 -4.60
N ARG A 72 8.42 0.92 -3.79
CA ARG A 72 9.77 0.34 -3.85
C ARG A 72 9.68 -1.03 -4.51
N LEU A 73 10.35 -1.18 -5.65
CA LEU A 73 10.57 -2.47 -6.30
C LEU A 73 11.96 -2.98 -5.88
N GLY A 74 12.02 -4.16 -5.25
CA GLY A 74 13.27 -4.85 -4.98
C GLY A 74 13.52 -5.89 -6.06
N LEU A 75 14.72 -5.89 -6.63
CA LEU A 75 15.21 -6.90 -7.56
C LEU A 75 16.25 -7.78 -6.86
#